data_AF-M9LWQ8-F1
#
_entry.id   AF-M9LWQ8-F1
#
_cell.length_a   1.000
_cell.length_b   1.000
_cell.length_c   1.000
_cell.angle_alpha   90.00
_cell.angle_beta   90.00
_cell.angle_gamma   90.00
#
_symmetry.space_group_name_H-M   'P 1'
#
loop_
_entity.id
_entity.type
_entity.pdbx_description
1 polymer ?
#
loop_
_entity_poly.entity_id
_entity_poly.type
_entity_poly.pdbx_seq_one_letter_code
_entity_poly.pdbx_strand_id
1 'polypeptide(L)'
;MTTLGNLDIGAANAGGSAEEGAPKSPLTETERARLERSLGHRPDRHELEERNILKPGNLAPALQAKRDELQKSQLADRLEGRLERRPEKDDLVNRGILKDQSVAPALQAKREELQKSQLTDKLEGRLERRPEKDDLVNRGILKDQSVAPALQGKKEELERARLGNSLQKELEHRPDPEELRQKGILPQDA
;
A
#
# COMPACT_ATOMS: atom_id res chain seq x y z
N MET A 1 53.91 -37.74 -2.30
CA MET A 1 55.02 -37.66 -3.27
C MET A 1 54.43 -37.71 -4.67
N THR A 2 54.31 -36.55 -5.32
CA THR A 2 54.13 -36.43 -6.78
C THR A 2 54.56 -35.01 -7.17
N THR A 3 55.84 -34.93 -7.51
CA THR A 3 56.54 -34.05 -8.45
C THR A 3 55.97 -32.65 -8.76
N LEU A 4 56.68 -31.65 -8.23
CA LEU A 4 56.80 -30.29 -8.76
C LEU A 4 57.36 -30.35 -10.19
N GLY A 5 56.54 -29.96 -11.17
CA GLY A 5 56.98 -29.70 -12.54
C GLY A 5 57.11 -28.19 -12.75
N ASN A 6 58.33 -27.67 -12.66
CA ASN A 6 58.70 -26.42 -13.31
C ASN A 6 58.53 -26.62 -14.83
N LEU A 7 57.66 -25.82 -15.44
CA LEU A 7 57.52 -25.71 -16.89
C LEU A 7 57.63 -24.23 -17.27
N ASP A 8 58.76 -23.94 -17.92
CA ASP A 8 59.08 -22.83 -18.82
C ASP A 8 58.16 -21.61 -18.84
N ILE A 9 58.64 -20.54 -18.19
CA ILE A 9 58.37 -19.16 -18.62
C ILE A 9 59.30 -18.91 -19.82
N GLY A 10 58.94 -19.47 -20.96
CA GLY A 10 59.73 -19.44 -22.19
C GLY A 10 58.85 -19.15 -23.39
N ALA A 11 58.94 -17.92 -23.89
CA ALA A 11 58.67 -17.54 -25.27
C ALA A 11 57.30 -17.93 -25.88
N ALA A 12 56.31 -17.07 -25.65
CA ALA A 12 55.19 -16.89 -26.59
C ALA A 12 54.94 -15.39 -26.82
N ASN A 13 55.98 -14.71 -27.28
CA ASN A 13 55.85 -13.43 -27.98
C ASN A 13 56.47 -13.61 -29.36
N ALA A 14 55.86 -14.48 -30.15
CA ALA A 14 56.21 -14.77 -31.52
C ALA A 14 54.97 -14.47 -32.37
N GLY A 15 55.10 -13.51 -33.30
CA GLY A 15 54.06 -13.22 -34.29
C GLY A 15 53.34 -11.89 -34.11
N GLY A 16 54.10 -10.81 -33.93
CA GLY A 16 53.64 -9.45 -34.18
C GLY A 16 54.81 -8.68 -34.77
N SER A 17 55.06 -8.89 -36.07
CA SER A 17 56.00 -8.13 -36.87
C SER A 17 55.91 -6.65 -36.51
N ALA A 18 57.02 -6.12 -36.01
CA ALA A 18 57.27 -4.69 -35.96
C ALA A 18 57.28 -4.18 -37.41
N GLU A 19 56.11 -3.88 -37.95
CA GLU A 19 56.02 -2.83 -38.94
C GLU A 19 56.29 -1.53 -38.20
N GLU A 20 57.54 -1.07 -38.24
CA GLU A 20 57.82 0.36 -38.28
C GLU A 20 57.12 0.92 -39.53
N GLY A 21 55.83 1.17 -39.40
CA GLY A 21 55.07 1.90 -40.39
C GLY A 21 55.64 3.32 -40.46
N ALA A 22 56.19 3.67 -41.62
CA ALA A 22 56.51 5.03 -42.02
C ALA A 22 55.45 6.04 -41.51
N PRO A 23 55.82 7.31 -41.22
CA PRO A 23 54.86 8.31 -40.81
C PRO A 23 53.72 8.34 -41.83
N LYS A 24 52.50 7.98 -41.39
CA LYS A 24 51.29 7.99 -42.21
C LYS A 24 51.30 9.28 -43.03
N SER A 25 51.21 9.14 -44.36
CA SER A 25 51.30 10.22 -45.34
C SER A 25 50.58 11.48 -44.85
N PRO A 26 51.10 12.70 -45.13
CA PRO A 26 50.48 13.92 -44.64
C PRO A 26 49.02 13.95 -45.06
N LEU A 27 48.12 14.04 -44.07
CA LEU A 27 46.68 14.19 -44.28
C LEU A 27 46.43 15.25 -45.35
N THR A 28 45.61 14.92 -46.34
CA THR A 28 45.20 15.90 -47.36
C THR A 28 44.51 17.07 -46.69
N GLU A 29 44.61 18.26 -47.26
CA GLU A 29 44.05 19.48 -46.67
C GLU A 29 42.53 19.39 -46.47
N THR A 30 41.86 18.66 -47.36
CA THR A 30 40.43 18.32 -47.25
C THR A 30 40.11 17.42 -46.06
N GLU A 31 40.97 16.46 -45.75
CA GLU A 31 40.79 15.58 -44.58
C GLU A 31 41.05 16.33 -43.28
N ARG A 32 42.00 17.27 -43.27
CA ARG A 32 42.28 18.15 -42.13
C ARG A 32 41.07 19.04 -41.81
N ALA A 33 40.51 19.70 -42.82
CA ALA A 33 39.35 20.57 -42.65
C ALA A 33 38.10 19.81 -42.15
N ARG A 34 37.92 18.55 -42.60
CA ARG A 34 36.83 17.68 -42.12
C ARG A 34 37.02 17.29 -40.66
N LEU A 35 38.24 16.90 -40.28
CA LEU A 35 38.57 16.51 -38.91
C LEU A 35 38.40 17.68 -37.93
N GLU A 36 38.85 18.87 -38.31
CA GLU A 36 38.70 20.08 -37.50
C GLU A 36 37.22 20.41 -37.23
N ARG A 37 36.36 20.29 -38.25
CA ARG A 37 34.91 20.44 -38.08
C ARG A 37 34.32 19.40 -37.12
N SER A 38 34.73 18.13 -37.21
CA SER A 38 34.26 17.07 -36.33
C SER A 38 34.76 17.20 -34.89
N LEU A 39 35.98 17.69 -34.69
CA LEU A 39 36.52 17.95 -33.36
C LEU A 39 35.87 19.18 -32.70
N GLY A 40 35.53 20.21 -33.48
CA GLY A 40 34.79 21.38 -32.98
C GLY A 40 33.36 21.08 -32.52
N HIS A 41 32.77 19.98 -33.01
CA HIS A 41 31.44 19.49 -32.60
C HIS A 41 31.52 18.20 -31.78
N ARG A 42 32.67 17.94 -31.14
CA ARG A 42 32.86 16.73 -30.36
C ARG A 42 32.01 16.80 -29.08
N PRO A 43 31.17 15.80 -28.80
CA PRO A 43 30.42 15.74 -27.56
C PRO A 43 31.35 15.58 -26.36
N ASP A 44 30.98 16.21 -25.25
CA ASP A 44 31.75 16.12 -24.01
C ASP A 44 31.71 14.70 -23.44
N ARG A 45 32.75 14.37 -22.65
CA ARG A 45 32.82 13.07 -21.97
C ARG A 45 31.55 12.78 -21.16
N HIS A 46 31.03 13.79 -20.47
CA HIS A 46 29.82 13.68 -19.67
C HIS A 46 28.60 13.31 -20.53
N GLU A 47 28.42 13.95 -21.69
CA GLU A 47 27.32 13.64 -22.62
C GLU A 47 27.39 12.20 -23.13
N LEU A 48 28.60 11.69 -23.36
CA LEU A 48 28.81 10.29 -23.76
C LEU A 48 28.49 9.31 -22.63
N GLU A 49 28.74 9.69 -21.37
CA GLU A 49 28.36 8.90 -20.20
C GLU A 49 26.84 8.88 -19.98
N GLU A 50 26.16 10.03 -20.11
CA GLU A 50 24.69 10.12 -20.04
C GLU A 50 24.00 9.30 -21.12
N ARG A 51 24.54 9.32 -22.33
CA ARG A 51 24.06 8.49 -23.45
C ARG A 51 24.46 7.02 -23.32
N ASN A 52 25.10 6.63 -22.22
CA ASN A 52 25.59 5.27 -21.94
C ASN A 52 26.58 4.73 -23.00
N ILE A 53 27.24 5.62 -23.75
CA ILE A 53 28.25 5.27 -24.76
C ILE A 53 29.59 5.03 -24.07
N LEU A 54 29.98 5.92 -23.15
CA LEU A 54 31.14 5.73 -22.27
C LEU A 54 30.65 5.28 -20.88
N LYS A 55 31.37 4.36 -20.23
CA LYS A 55 31.04 4.01 -18.84
C LYS A 55 31.61 5.04 -17.87
N PRO A 56 30.86 5.40 -16.81
CA PRO A 56 31.34 6.34 -15.82
C PRO A 56 32.49 5.75 -14.99
N GLY A 57 33.52 6.58 -14.79
CA GLY A 57 34.70 6.30 -13.97
C GLY A 57 36.01 6.26 -14.73
N ASN A 58 37.13 6.25 -13.99
CA ASN A 58 38.49 6.21 -14.53
C ASN A 58 39.09 4.79 -14.47
N LEU A 59 38.30 3.78 -14.84
CA LEU A 59 38.77 2.40 -14.89
C LEU A 59 39.39 2.10 -16.25
N ALA A 60 40.42 1.25 -16.27
CA ALA A 60 41.00 0.77 -17.52
C ALA A 60 39.94 -0.01 -18.33
N PRO A 61 39.89 0.14 -19.68
CA PRO A 61 38.91 -0.55 -20.52
C PRO A 61 38.87 -2.07 -20.32
N ALA A 62 40.03 -2.69 -20.04
CA ALA A 62 40.13 -4.13 -19.79
C ALA A 62 39.39 -4.62 -18.53
N LEU A 63 39.25 -3.77 -17.50
CA LEU A 63 38.60 -4.13 -16.23
C LEU A 63 37.10 -3.82 -16.21
N GLN A 64 36.62 -3.01 -17.16
CA GLN A 64 35.24 -2.57 -17.22
C GLN A 64 34.26 -3.74 -17.34
N ALA A 65 34.57 -4.71 -18.22
CA ALA A 65 33.72 -5.89 -18.40
C ALA A 65 33.61 -6.73 -17.11
N LYS A 66 34.70 -6.91 -16.37
CA LYS A 66 34.71 -7.66 -15.10
C LYS A 66 33.97 -6.93 -13.99
N ARG A 67 34.07 -5.60 -13.93
CA ARG A 67 33.26 -4.78 -13.03
C ARG A 67 31.77 -4.96 -13.32
N ASP A 68 31.37 -4.85 -14.59
CA ASP A 68 29.96 -4.95 -14.99
C ASP A 68 29.41 -6.37 -14.71
N GLU A 69 30.21 -7.40 -14.91
CA GLU A 69 29.87 -8.80 -14.55
C GLU A 69 29.64 -8.95 -13.04
N LEU A 70 30.55 -8.43 -12.21
CA LEU A 70 30.39 -8.44 -10.75
C LEU A 70 29.14 -7.65 -10.32
N GLN A 71 28.91 -6.48 -10.89
CA GLN A 71 27.73 -5.67 -10.60
C GLN A 71 26.45 -6.42 -10.98
N LYS A 72 26.43 -7.10 -12.12
CA LYS A 72 25.30 -7.92 -12.55
C LYS A 72 25.04 -9.09 -11.60
N SER A 73 26.08 -9.80 -11.17
CA SER A 73 25.96 -10.87 -10.18
C SER A 73 25.40 -10.35 -8.86
N GLN A 74 25.97 -9.27 -8.31
CA GLN A 74 25.46 -8.66 -7.08
C GLN A 74 23.99 -8.20 -7.19
N LEU A 75 23.57 -7.69 -8.35
CA LEU A 75 22.19 -7.33 -8.60
C LEU A 75 21.28 -8.56 -8.69
N ALA A 76 21.74 -9.65 -9.29
CA ALA A 76 21.02 -10.91 -9.37
C ALA A 76 20.80 -11.49 -7.97
N ASP A 77 21.84 -11.58 -7.14
CA ASP A 77 21.76 -12.12 -5.78
C ASP A 77 20.78 -11.28 -4.91
N ARG A 78 20.82 -9.95 -5.06
CA ARG A 78 19.88 -9.05 -4.36
C ARG A 78 18.46 -9.22 -4.84
N LEU A 79 18.26 -9.42 -6.14
CA LEU A 79 16.93 -9.63 -6.71
C LEU A 79 16.36 -10.96 -6.23
N GLU A 80 17.16 -12.02 -6.24
CA GLU A 80 16.80 -13.34 -5.74
C GLU A 80 16.32 -13.28 -4.29
N GLY A 81 17.12 -12.69 -3.39
CA GLY A 81 16.72 -12.53 -1.98
C GLY A 81 15.46 -11.66 -1.77
N ARG A 82 15.14 -10.75 -2.70
CA ARG A 82 13.86 -9.99 -2.67
C ARG A 82 12.69 -10.80 -3.20
N LEU A 83 12.93 -11.65 -4.19
CA LEU A 83 11.90 -12.53 -4.76
C LEU A 83 11.53 -13.64 -3.78
N GLU A 84 12.49 -14.18 -3.01
CA GLU A 84 12.22 -15.15 -1.93
C GLU A 84 11.30 -14.60 -0.85
N ARG A 85 11.48 -13.33 -0.49
CA ARG A 85 10.68 -12.64 0.55
C ARG A 85 9.46 -11.92 -0.01
N ARG A 86 9.08 -12.22 -1.26
CA ARG A 86 7.98 -11.55 -1.94
C ARG A 86 6.66 -11.91 -1.24
N PRO A 87 5.87 -10.92 -0.80
CA PRO A 87 4.55 -11.17 -0.25
C PRO A 87 3.61 -11.77 -1.29
N GLU A 88 2.68 -12.61 -0.82
CA GLU A 88 1.61 -13.14 -1.66
C GLU A 88 0.66 -12.02 -2.10
N LYS A 89 -0.06 -12.27 -3.20
CA LYS A 89 -1.01 -11.30 -3.75
C LYS A 89 -2.10 -10.96 -2.74
N ASP A 90 -2.61 -11.96 -2.03
CA ASP A 90 -3.70 -11.79 -1.06
C ASP A 90 -3.25 -10.96 0.15
N ASP A 91 -2.00 -11.11 0.59
CA ASP A 91 -1.42 -10.27 1.65
C ASP A 91 -1.40 -8.80 1.24
N LEU A 92 -1.08 -8.51 -0.02
CA LEU A 92 -1.09 -7.15 -0.56
C LEU A 92 -2.50 -6.58 -0.66
N VAL A 93 -3.51 -7.41 -0.97
CA VAL A 93 -4.93 -7.00 -0.98
C VAL A 93 -5.42 -6.73 0.43
N ASN A 94 -5.12 -7.61 1.39
CA ASN A 94 -5.50 -7.46 2.79
C ASN A 94 -4.85 -6.21 3.44
N ARG A 95 -3.64 -5.85 3.01
CA ARG A 95 -2.96 -4.61 3.42
C ARG A 95 -3.45 -3.36 2.69
N GLY A 96 -4.34 -3.50 1.71
CA GLY A 96 -4.85 -2.39 0.90
C GLY A 96 -3.84 -1.79 -0.09
N ILE A 97 -2.74 -2.51 -0.40
CA ILE A 97 -1.73 -2.09 -1.38
C ILE A 97 -2.21 -2.42 -2.79
N LEU A 98 -2.68 -3.65 -3.00
CA LEU A 98 -3.33 -4.07 -4.25
C LEU A 98 -4.84 -3.97 -4.10
N LYS A 99 -5.49 -3.52 -5.16
CA LYS A 99 -6.95 -3.59 -5.30
C LYS A 99 -7.37 -4.99 -5.71
N ASP A 100 -8.60 -5.36 -5.36
CA ASP A 100 -9.20 -6.62 -5.80
C ASP A 100 -9.13 -6.75 -7.34
N GLN A 101 -8.53 -7.85 -7.80
CA GLN A 101 -8.24 -8.11 -9.21
C GLN A 101 -9.37 -8.84 -9.95
N SER A 102 -10.57 -8.88 -9.39
CA SER A 102 -11.77 -9.25 -10.14
C SER A 102 -11.94 -8.43 -11.44
N VAL A 103 -11.34 -7.23 -11.51
CA VAL A 103 -11.46 -6.31 -12.65
C VAL A 103 -10.10 -5.98 -13.26
N ALA A 104 -10.08 -5.87 -14.59
CA ALA A 104 -8.89 -5.53 -15.37
C ALA A 104 -8.21 -4.23 -14.87
N PRO A 105 -6.87 -4.13 -14.83
CA PRO A 105 -6.16 -2.98 -14.27
C PRO A 105 -6.59 -1.62 -14.84
N ALA A 106 -6.89 -1.56 -16.14
CA ALA A 106 -7.33 -0.34 -16.82
C ALA A 106 -8.70 0.18 -16.33
N LEU A 107 -9.55 -0.70 -15.77
CA LEU A 107 -10.90 -0.37 -15.31
C LEU A 107 -10.99 -0.14 -13.80
N GLN A 108 -9.93 -0.45 -13.03
CA GLN A 108 -9.95 -0.36 -11.57
C GLN A 108 -10.25 1.07 -11.09
N ALA A 109 -9.63 2.09 -11.71
CA ALA A 109 -9.87 3.48 -11.36
C ALA A 109 -11.33 3.90 -11.60
N LYS A 110 -11.90 3.53 -12.75
CA LYS A 110 -13.31 3.84 -13.07
C LYS A 110 -14.29 3.10 -12.16
N ARG A 111 -14.00 1.84 -11.81
CA ARG A 111 -14.81 1.08 -10.85
C ARG A 111 -14.86 1.78 -9.50
N GLU A 112 -13.72 2.23 -8.99
CA GLU A 112 -13.67 2.92 -7.70
C GLU A 112 -14.38 4.26 -7.72
N GLU A 113 -14.22 5.03 -8.79
CA GLU A 113 -14.94 6.28 -8.98
C GLU A 113 -16.46 6.04 -8.96
N LEU A 114 -16.92 5.03 -9.70
CA LEU A 114 -18.32 4.63 -9.68
C LEU A 114 -18.77 4.15 -8.29
N GLN A 115 -17.99 3.31 -7.62
CA GLN A 115 -18.30 2.83 -6.27
C GLN A 115 -18.38 3.99 -5.28
N LYS A 116 -17.47 4.96 -5.38
CA LYS A 116 -17.47 6.15 -4.54
C LYS A 116 -18.72 6.99 -4.80
N SER A 117 -19.06 7.27 -6.06
CA SER A 117 -20.29 7.98 -6.42
C SER A 117 -21.52 7.26 -5.88
N GLN A 118 -21.63 5.95 -6.09
CA GLN A 118 -22.76 5.18 -5.56
C GLN A 118 -22.85 5.24 -4.02
N LEU A 119 -21.71 5.26 -3.32
CA LEU A 119 -21.69 5.38 -1.87
C LEU A 119 -22.07 6.79 -1.42
N THR A 120 -21.64 7.84 -2.13
CA THR A 120 -22.03 9.22 -1.83
C THR A 120 -23.51 9.42 -2.02
N ASP A 121 -24.07 8.95 -3.14
CA ASP A 121 -25.50 9.10 -3.45
C ASP A 121 -26.37 8.34 -2.44
N LYS A 122 -25.93 7.12 -2.06
CA LYS A 122 -26.60 6.33 -1.00
C LYS A 122 -26.52 7.01 0.36
N LEU A 123 -25.39 7.65 0.68
CA LEU A 123 -25.20 8.35 1.93
C LEU A 123 -26.07 9.61 1.97
N GLU A 124 -26.08 10.38 0.90
CA GLU A 124 -26.90 11.58 0.74
C GLU A 124 -28.39 11.26 0.95
N GLY A 125 -28.94 10.27 0.24
CA GLY A 125 -30.33 9.87 0.44
C GLY A 125 -30.65 9.35 1.86
N ARG A 126 -29.66 8.79 2.58
CA ARG A 126 -29.83 8.41 4.00
C ARG A 126 -29.77 9.60 4.95
N LEU A 127 -28.98 10.62 4.62
CA LEU A 127 -28.87 11.85 5.40
C LEU A 127 -30.12 12.72 5.22
N GLU A 128 -30.70 12.78 4.02
CA GLU A 128 -31.97 13.48 3.77
C GLU A 128 -33.13 12.91 4.57
N ARG A 129 -33.17 11.57 4.72
CA ARG A 129 -34.22 10.86 5.46
C ARG A 129 -33.84 10.59 6.91
N ARG A 130 -32.87 11.32 7.45
CA ARG A 130 -32.40 11.13 8.81
C ARG A 130 -33.53 11.47 9.78
N PRO A 131 -33.99 10.53 10.63
CA PRO A 131 -35.01 10.82 11.63
C PRO A 131 -34.51 11.85 12.64
N GLU A 132 -35.43 12.69 13.10
CA GLU A 132 -35.12 13.63 14.17
C GLU A 132 -34.92 12.89 15.50
N LYS A 133 -34.28 13.58 16.44
CA LYS A 133 -33.99 13.01 17.75
C LYS A 133 -35.27 12.58 18.48
N ASP A 134 -36.32 13.39 18.39
CA ASP A 134 -37.61 13.12 19.06
C ASP A 134 -38.31 11.89 18.47
N ASP A 135 -38.18 11.64 17.16
CA ASP A 135 -38.67 10.42 16.53
C ASP A 135 -37.99 9.17 17.09
N LEU A 136 -36.69 9.26 17.38
CA LEU A 136 -35.93 8.16 17.99
C LEU A 136 -36.32 7.93 19.45
N VAL A 137 -36.68 8.99 20.18
CA VAL A 137 -37.19 8.92 21.55
C VAL A 137 -38.57 8.28 21.59
N ASN A 138 -39.48 8.73 20.73
CA ASN A 138 -40.84 8.20 20.62
C ASN A 138 -40.85 6.72 20.22
N ARG A 139 -39.87 6.28 19.42
CA ARG A 139 -39.67 4.87 19.05
C ARG A 139 -38.95 4.04 20.11
N GLY A 140 -38.50 4.64 21.22
CA GLY A 140 -37.76 3.97 22.29
C GLY A 140 -36.34 3.53 21.91
N ILE A 141 -35.77 4.08 20.83
CA ILE A 141 -34.39 3.78 20.39
C ILE A 141 -33.40 4.63 21.19
N LEU A 142 -33.68 5.93 21.28
CA LEU A 142 -32.92 6.87 22.09
C LEU A 142 -33.70 7.13 23.38
N LYS A 143 -33.03 7.19 24.54
CA LYS A 143 -33.72 7.64 25.77
C LYS A 143 -33.51 9.13 26.00
N ASP A 144 -34.41 9.73 26.79
CA ASP A 144 -34.41 11.17 27.06
C ASP A 144 -33.05 11.66 27.56
N GLN A 145 -32.45 12.58 26.81
CA GLN A 145 -31.11 13.14 27.10
C GLN A 145 -31.15 14.22 28.18
N SER A 146 -31.89 13.98 29.27
CA SER A 146 -31.85 14.83 30.47
C SER A 146 -30.50 14.72 31.19
N VAL A 147 -29.71 13.67 30.92
CA VAL A 147 -28.41 13.38 31.54
C VAL A 147 -27.39 12.99 30.47
N ALA A 148 -26.10 13.16 30.82
CA ALA A 148 -24.98 12.78 29.95
C ALA A 148 -25.04 11.29 29.55
N PRO A 149 -24.57 10.92 28.34
CA PRO A 149 -24.66 9.54 27.83
C PRO A 149 -24.06 8.48 28.77
N ALA A 150 -22.96 8.81 29.46
CA ALA A 150 -22.30 7.91 30.39
C ALA A 150 -23.13 7.58 31.65
N LEU A 151 -24.07 8.45 32.04
CA LEU A 151 -24.90 8.31 33.24
C LEU A 151 -26.28 7.71 32.96
N GLN A 152 -26.66 7.60 31.69
CA GLN A 152 -28.00 7.18 31.27
C GLN A 152 -28.34 5.77 31.78
N GLY A 153 -27.41 4.82 31.66
CA GLY A 153 -27.61 3.46 32.16
C GLY A 153 -27.82 3.40 33.69
N LYS A 154 -27.05 4.19 34.45
CA LYS A 154 -27.19 4.26 35.92
C LYS A 154 -28.49 4.92 36.34
N LYS A 155 -28.93 5.97 35.63
CA LYS A 155 -30.22 6.61 35.87
C LYS A 155 -31.37 5.62 35.70
N GLU A 156 -31.36 4.84 34.63
CA GLU A 156 -32.42 3.85 34.37
C GLU A 156 -32.44 2.72 35.38
N GLU A 157 -31.26 2.22 35.77
CA GLU A 157 -31.16 1.21 36.81
C GLU A 157 -31.80 1.72 38.12
N LEU A 158 -31.48 2.96 38.49
CA LEU A 158 -32.06 3.62 39.65
C LEU A 158 -33.59 3.82 39.50
N GLU A 159 -34.06 4.29 38.35
CA GLU A 159 -35.48 4.49 38.08
C GLU A 159 -36.26 3.18 38.10
N ARG A 160 -35.71 2.11 37.52
CA ARG A 160 -36.30 0.77 37.55
C ARG A 160 -36.35 0.21 38.96
N ALA A 161 -35.28 0.36 39.75
CA ALA A 161 -35.25 -0.05 41.14
C ALA A 161 -36.29 0.71 41.98
N ARG A 162 -36.41 2.03 41.78
CA ARG A 162 -37.43 2.87 42.43
C ARG A 162 -38.84 2.43 42.06
N LEU A 163 -39.11 2.22 40.76
CA LEU A 163 -40.42 1.78 40.28
C LEU A 163 -40.78 0.41 40.85
N GLY A 164 -39.83 -0.54 40.89
CA GLY A 164 -40.02 -1.87 41.48
C GLY A 164 -40.38 -1.79 42.96
N ASN A 165 -39.66 -0.96 43.73
CA ASN A 165 -39.95 -0.76 45.15
C ASN A 165 -41.33 -0.11 45.38
N SER A 166 -41.73 0.85 44.54
CA SER A 166 -43.06 1.47 44.62
C SER A 166 -44.17 0.47 44.30
N LEU A 167 -44.01 -0.30 43.21
CA LEU A 167 -44.97 -1.33 42.82
C LEU A 167 -45.11 -2.40 43.90
N GLN A 168 -44.00 -2.82 44.53
CA GLN A 168 -44.04 -3.78 45.62
C GLN A 168 -44.91 -3.28 46.78
N LYS A 169 -44.73 -2.02 47.22
CA LYS A 169 -45.54 -1.43 48.29
C LYS A 169 -47.02 -1.35 47.93
N GLU A 170 -47.35 -1.02 46.69
CA GLU A 170 -48.73 -0.97 46.22
C GLU A 170 -49.38 -2.36 46.15
N LEU A 171 -48.60 -3.38 45.77
CA LEU A 171 -49.05 -4.77 45.76
C LEU A 171 -49.23 -5.35 47.16
N GLU A 172 -48.44 -4.92 48.15
CA GLU A 172 -48.61 -5.31 49.56
C GLU A 172 -49.96 -4.84 50.13
N HIS A 173 -50.47 -3.70 49.65
CA HIS A 173 -51.77 -3.15 50.05
C HIS A 173 -52.89 -3.52 49.06
N ARG A 174 -52.69 -4.57 48.26
CA ARG A 174 -53.67 -5.00 47.28
C ARG A 174 -54.95 -5.45 48.00
N PRO A 175 -56.12 -4.86 47.70
CA PRO A 175 -57.38 -5.25 48.32
C PRO A 175 -57.78 -6.67 47.92
N ASP A 176 -58.36 -7.38 48.88
CA ASP A 176 -58.85 -8.73 48.68
C ASP A 176 -60.05 -8.77 47.72
N PRO A 177 -60.27 -9.90 47.02
CA PRO A 177 -61.36 -10.02 46.04
C PRO A 177 -62.74 -9.76 46.65
N GLU A 178 -62.95 -10.10 47.92
CA GLU A 178 -64.19 -9.82 48.65
C GLU A 178 -64.41 -8.32 48.89
N GLU A 179 -63.36 -7.56 49.19
CA GLU A 179 -63.46 -6.09 49.31
C GLU A 179 -63.81 -5.43 47.97
N LEU A 180 -63.30 -5.99 46.86
CA LEU A 180 -63.62 -5.53 45.51
C LEU A 180 -65.06 -5.85 45.11
N ARG A 181 -65.64 -6.96 45.60
CA ARG A 181 -67.08 -7.27 45.46
C ARG A 181 -67.93 -6.30 46.25
N GLN A 182 -67.55 -5.99 47.49
CA GLN A 182 -68.27 -5.04 48.32
C GLN A 182 -68.27 -3.62 47.72
N LYS A 183 -67.17 -3.23 47.07
CA LYS A 183 -67.06 -1.97 46.31
C LYS A 183 -67.77 -2.01 44.94
N GLY A 184 -68.39 -3.13 44.55
CA GLY A 184 -69.14 -3.29 43.30
C GLY A 184 -68.28 -3.35 42.04
N ILE A 185 -66.97 -3.61 42.17
CA ILE A 185 -66.02 -3.67 41.06
C ILE A 185 -65.98 -5.09 40.47
N LEU A 186 -66.07 -6.12 41.32
CA LEU A 186 -66.23 -7.50 40.90
C LEU A 186 -67.70 -7.95 40.97
N PRO A 187 -68.18 -8.81 40.04
CA PRO A 187 -69.48 -9.45 40.18
C PRO A 187 -69.50 -10.36 41.43
N GLN A 188 -70.64 -10.42 42.13
CA GLN A 188 -70.86 -11.44 43.16
C GLN A 188 -71.08 -12.77 42.45
N ASP A 189 -70.32 -13.80 42.82
CA ASP A 189 -70.50 -15.15 42.27
C ASP A 189 -71.95 -15.59 42.50
N ALA A 190 -72.56 -16.18 41.46
CA ALA A 190 -73.94 -16.66 41.46
C ALA A 190 -74.14 -17.85 42.42
#